data_AF-A0AAV6L929-F1
#
_entry.id   AF-A0AAV6L929-F1
#
_cell.length_a   1.000
_cell.length_b   1.000
_cell.length_c   1.000
_cell.angle_alpha   90.00
_cell.angle_beta   90.00
_cell.angle_gamma   90.00
#
_symmetry.space_group_name_H-M   'P 1'
#
loop_
_entity.id
_entity.type
_entity.pdbx_description
1 polymer ?
#
loop_
_entity_poly.entity_id
_entity_poly.type
_entity_poly.pdbx_seq_one_letter_code
_entity_poly.pdbx_strand_id
1 'polypeptide(L)'
;MQRRSSTAMSLWGQIFRRGKMTQSNCHVFINYRRVDTNKNVAGLLYDHFSRLNLRPFLDSKSMKPGDKLFEKIHAAIRDCKVGIAVFSPNYCNSYFCLHELCMIIECKKKV
;
A
#
# COMPACT_ATOMS: atom_id res chain seq x y z
N MET A 1 -49.87 30.14 10.34
CA MET A 1 -48.62 30.69 9.78
C MET A 1 -47.73 29.51 9.37
N GLN A 2 -47.25 29.52 8.12
CA GLN A 2 -46.73 28.36 7.40
C GLN A 2 -45.53 27.65 8.04
N ARG A 3 -45.50 26.33 7.82
CA ARG A 3 -44.39 25.39 8.05
C ARG A 3 -43.06 25.92 7.50
N ARG A 4 -41.98 25.76 8.26
CA ARG A 4 -40.63 25.59 7.67
C ARG A 4 -39.99 24.34 8.24
N SER A 5 -40.11 23.29 7.44
CA SER A 5 -39.43 22.01 7.57
C SER A 5 -37.91 22.20 7.56
N SER A 6 -37.24 21.76 8.63
CA SER A 6 -35.79 21.75 8.77
C SER A 6 -35.17 20.60 7.97
N THR A 7 -35.28 20.67 6.64
CA THR A 7 -34.71 19.65 5.74
C THR A 7 -33.31 20.04 5.24
N ALA A 8 -32.85 21.27 5.50
CA ALA A 8 -31.54 21.74 5.05
C ALA A 8 -30.37 21.19 5.89
N MET A 9 -30.59 20.84 7.16
CA MET A 9 -29.53 20.31 8.03
C MET A 9 -29.22 18.81 7.80
N SER A 10 -30.10 18.05 7.13
CA SER A 10 -29.86 16.62 6.89
C SER A 10 -29.08 16.35 5.60
N LEU A 11 -29.17 17.23 4.61
CA LEU A 11 -28.57 17.00 3.28
C LEU A 11 -27.04 17.22 3.30
N TRP A 12 -26.56 18.21 4.06
CA TRP A 12 -25.12 18.49 4.20
C TRP A 12 -24.37 17.39 4.97
N GLY A 13 -25.01 16.79 5.98
CA GLY A 13 -24.46 15.65 6.71
C GLY A 13 -24.41 14.36 5.89
N GLN A 14 -25.23 14.24 4.83
CA GLN A 14 -25.23 13.10 3.91
C GLN A 14 -24.21 13.28 2.77
N ILE A 15 -24.03 14.51 2.27
CA ILE A 15 -23.06 14.83 1.21
C ILE A 15 -21.61 14.70 1.71
N PHE A 16 -21.36 15.00 2.99
CA PHE A 16 -20.04 14.86 3.62
C PHE A 16 -19.94 13.64 4.54
N ARG A 17 -20.61 12.52 4.22
CA ARG A 17 -20.10 11.20 4.63
C ARG A 17 -18.88 10.87 3.77
N ARG A 18 -17.81 11.64 3.94
CA ARG A 18 -16.45 11.18 3.65
C ARG A 18 -16.30 9.98 4.57
N GLY A 19 -16.55 8.78 4.04
CA GLY A 19 -16.30 7.54 4.75
C GLY A 19 -14.96 7.69 5.43
N LYS A 20 -14.90 7.36 6.73
CA LYS A 20 -13.68 7.44 7.52
C LYS A 20 -12.65 6.59 6.78
N MET A 21 -11.91 7.20 5.85
CA MET A 21 -10.82 6.56 5.16
C MET A 21 -9.85 6.31 6.29
N THR A 22 -9.76 5.05 6.73
CA THR A 22 -8.62 4.64 7.55
C THR A 22 -7.41 5.08 6.75
N GLN A 23 -6.69 6.07 7.26
CA GLN A 23 -5.56 6.63 6.54
C GLN A 23 -4.57 5.48 6.41
N SER A 24 -4.43 4.96 5.20
CA SER A 24 -4.09 3.55 4.97
C SER A 24 -2.65 3.14 5.29
N ASN A 25 -1.93 3.71 6.27
CA ASN A 25 -0.48 3.63 6.61
C ASN A 25 0.62 3.45 5.53
N CYS A 26 0.27 3.07 4.31
CA CYS A 26 1.07 2.76 3.16
C CYS A 26 0.33 3.25 1.91
N HIS A 27 1.08 3.75 0.94
CA HIS A 27 0.58 4.13 -0.38
C HIS A 27 1.06 3.16 -1.46
N VAL A 28 2.31 2.70 -1.37
CA VAL A 28 2.97 1.89 -2.41
C VAL A 28 3.63 0.68 -1.76
N PHE A 29 3.28 -0.53 -2.20
CA PHE A 29 4.01 -1.74 -1.83
C PHE A 29 5.07 -2.05 -2.89
N ILE A 30 6.33 -2.26 -2.49
CA ILE A 30 7.43 -2.57 -3.42
C ILE A 30 7.81 -4.04 -3.24
N ASN A 31 7.48 -4.84 -4.25
CA ASN A 31 7.85 -6.25 -4.35
C ASN A 31 9.09 -6.41 -5.23
N TYR A 32 10.11 -7.09 -4.72
CA TYR A 32 11.43 -7.14 -5.35
C TYR A 32 12.21 -8.35 -4.87
N ARG A 33 13.22 -8.75 -5.63
CA ARG A 33 14.17 -9.78 -5.21
C ARG A 33 15.31 -9.16 -4.42
N ARG A 34 15.31 -9.37 -3.09
CA ARG A 34 16.32 -8.79 -2.19
C ARG A 34 17.78 -9.01 -2.64
N VAL A 35 18.13 -10.22 -3.07
CA VAL A 35 19.50 -10.56 -3.51
C VAL A 35 19.92 -9.74 -4.73
N ASP A 36 18.98 -9.43 -5.62
CA ASP A 36 19.28 -8.73 -6.87
C ASP A 36 19.16 -7.21 -6.70
N THR A 37 18.24 -6.73 -5.84
CA THR A 37 17.78 -5.34 -5.91
C THR A 37 17.71 -4.52 -4.61
N ASN A 38 18.18 -5.03 -3.47
CA ASN A 38 18.06 -4.32 -2.18
C ASN A 38 18.84 -2.98 -2.10
N LYS A 39 19.97 -2.84 -2.82
CA LYS A 39 20.79 -1.61 -2.84
C LYS A 39 20.73 -0.83 -4.16
N ASN A 40 19.81 -1.16 -5.05
CA ASN A 40 19.68 -0.51 -6.36
C ASN A 40 18.28 0.11 -6.53
N VAL A 41 17.57 -0.25 -7.61
CA VAL A 41 16.27 0.26 -8.02
C VAL A 41 15.22 0.22 -6.91
N ALA A 42 15.07 -0.89 -6.17
CA ALA A 42 14.03 -0.99 -5.13
C ALA A 42 14.27 0.00 -3.97
N GLY A 43 15.54 0.14 -3.55
CA GLY A 43 15.95 1.13 -2.55
C GLY A 43 15.73 2.56 -3.02
N LEU A 44 16.09 2.87 -4.28
CA LEU A 44 15.90 4.19 -4.89
C LEU A 44 14.42 4.57 -5.01
N LEU A 45 13.56 3.62 -5.39
CA LEU A 45 12.11 3.82 -5.43
C LEU A 45 11.56 4.16 -4.05
N TYR A 46 11.97 3.42 -3.01
CA TYR A 46 11.57 3.72 -1.64
C TYR A 46 11.97 5.14 -1.22
N ASP A 47 13.23 5.54 -1.48
CA ASP A 47 13.73 6.86 -1.07
C ASP A 47 13.07 7.98 -1.89
N HIS A 48 12.80 7.75 -3.17
CA HIS A 48 12.07 8.70 -4.02
C HIS A 48 10.63 8.91 -3.56
N PHE A 49 9.86 7.84 -3.34
CA PHE A 49 8.48 7.96 -2.87
C PHE A 49 8.39 8.59 -1.48
N SER A 50 9.34 8.27 -0.59
CA SER A 50 9.43 8.90 0.73
C SER A 50 9.62 10.41 0.64
N ARG A 51 10.50 10.89 -0.26
CA ARG A 51 10.70 12.33 -0.52
C ARG A 51 9.46 13.04 -1.08
N LEU A 52 8.60 12.31 -1.76
CA LEU A 52 7.31 12.81 -2.27
C LEU A 52 6.18 12.75 -1.22
N ASN A 53 6.49 12.49 0.05
CA ASN A 53 5.52 12.26 1.13
C ASN A 53 4.53 11.12 0.84
N LEU A 54 4.93 10.19 -0.03
CA LEU A 54 4.27 8.90 -0.15
C LEU A 54 4.85 7.96 0.91
N ARG A 55 4.04 7.00 1.38
CA ARG A 55 4.43 6.03 2.40
C ARG A 55 4.72 4.71 1.70
N PRO A 56 5.93 4.49 1.15
CA PRO A 56 6.27 3.21 0.55
C PRO A 56 6.48 2.15 1.63
N PHE A 57 6.19 0.90 1.29
CA PHE A 57 6.56 -0.27 2.06
C PHE A 57 7.59 -1.07 1.28
N LEU A 58 8.77 -1.25 1.87
CA LEU A 58 9.84 -2.12 1.38
C LEU A 58 10.29 -2.98 2.55
N ASP A 59 10.17 -4.31 2.44
CA ASP A 59 10.39 -5.23 3.57
C ASP A 59 11.75 -5.01 4.30
N SER A 60 12.81 -4.61 3.59
CA SER A 60 14.14 -4.37 4.17
C SER A 60 14.26 -3.07 4.95
N LYS A 61 13.37 -2.10 4.72
CA LYS A 61 13.37 -0.77 5.35
C LYS A 61 12.17 -0.56 6.29
N SER A 62 11.06 -1.25 6.08
CA SER A 62 9.79 -1.01 6.78
C SER A 62 9.50 -1.97 7.93
N MET A 63 10.22 -3.10 8.01
CA MET A 63 10.09 -4.08 9.09
C MET A 63 10.88 -3.63 10.34
N LYS A 64 10.29 -3.81 11.52
CA LYS A 64 10.94 -3.56 12.82
C LYS A 64 11.30 -4.87 13.53
N PRO A 65 12.29 -4.88 14.44
CA PRO A 65 12.54 -6.03 15.30
C PRO A 65 11.27 -6.47 16.04
N GLY A 66 10.96 -7.77 16.01
CA GLY A 66 9.76 -8.35 16.59
C GLY A 66 8.51 -8.35 15.69
N ASP A 67 8.54 -7.68 14.52
CA ASP A 67 7.46 -7.81 13.55
C ASP A 67 7.40 -9.23 12.98
N LYS A 68 6.20 -9.80 12.94
CA LYS A 68 5.97 -11.08 12.27
C LYS A 68 5.98 -10.87 10.75
N LEU A 69 6.96 -11.47 10.09
CA LEU A 69 7.27 -11.22 8.67
C LEU A 69 6.05 -11.31 7.75
N PHE A 70 5.40 -12.47 7.71
CA PHE A 70 4.27 -12.71 6.81
C PHE A 70 3.05 -11.86 7.16
N GLU A 71 2.71 -11.75 8.44
CA GLU A 71 1.55 -10.94 8.86
C GLU A 71 1.70 -9.48 8.43
N LYS A 72 2.90 -8.89 8.60
CA LYS A 72 3.18 -7.51 8.23
C LYS A 72 3.18 -7.30 6.72
N ILE A 73 3.84 -8.18 5.96
CA ILE A 73 3.92 -8.08 4.50
C ILE A 73 2.52 -8.26 3.88
N HIS A 74 1.76 -9.24 4.33
CA HIS A 74 0.41 -9.50 3.81
C HIS A 74 -0.54 -8.34 4.14
N ALA A 75 -0.43 -7.76 5.34
CA ALA A 75 -1.17 -6.56 5.69
C ALA A 75 -0.78 -5.37 4.79
N ALA A 76 0.52 -5.15 4.56
CA ALA A 76 0.99 -4.09 3.67
C ALA A 76 0.44 -4.26 2.25
N ILE A 77 0.50 -5.46 1.67
CA ILE A 77 -0.05 -5.71 0.32
C ILE A 77 -1.55 -5.39 0.28
N ARG A 78 -2.32 -5.74 1.32
CA ARG A 78 -3.75 -5.40 1.39
C ARG A 78 -4.02 -3.91 1.60
N ASP A 79 -3.22 -3.21 2.38
CA ASP A 79 -3.48 -1.84 2.80
C ASP A 79 -2.92 -0.78 1.83
N CYS A 80 -1.79 -1.07 1.17
CA CYS A 80 -1.20 -0.18 0.17
C CYS A 80 -2.16 -0.02 -1.02
N LYS A 81 -2.12 1.16 -1.66
CA LYS A 81 -3.04 1.51 -2.76
C LYS A 81 -2.57 0.94 -4.10
N VAL A 82 -1.26 0.89 -4.30
CA VAL A 82 -0.58 0.45 -5.53
C VAL A 82 0.49 -0.57 -5.15
N GLY A 83 0.67 -1.60 -5.98
CA GLY A 83 1.80 -2.51 -5.90
C GLY A 83 2.78 -2.21 -7.03
N ILE A 84 4.08 -2.32 -6.78
CA ILE A 84 5.13 -2.22 -7.79
C ILE A 84 5.94 -3.50 -7.73
N ALA A 85 6.01 -4.23 -8.84
CA ALA A 85 6.88 -5.39 -8.97
C ALA A 85 8.16 -5.00 -9.73
N VAL A 86 9.31 -5.16 -9.09
CA VAL A 86 10.62 -4.89 -9.69
C VAL A 86 11.24 -6.20 -10.17
N PHE A 87 11.03 -6.53 -11.44
CA PHE A 87 11.61 -7.72 -12.06
C PHE A 87 13.13 -7.63 -12.17
N SER A 88 13.79 -8.75 -11.91
CA SER A 88 15.25 -8.91 -11.94
C SER A 88 15.61 -10.36 -12.30
N PRO A 89 16.89 -10.67 -12.62
CA PRO A 89 17.27 -11.99 -13.15
C PRO A 89 16.82 -13.19 -12.31
N ASN A 90 16.82 -13.09 -10.98
CA ASN A 90 16.41 -14.16 -10.07
C ASN A 90 15.03 -13.93 -9.43
N TYR A 91 14.25 -12.98 -9.93
CA TYR A 91 12.94 -12.66 -9.36
C TYR A 91 12.01 -13.88 -9.40
N CYS A 92 11.88 -14.53 -10.55
CA CYS A 92 11.01 -15.70 -10.73
C CYS A 92 11.54 -16.96 -10.02
N ASN A 93 12.78 -16.95 -9.55
CA ASN A 93 13.37 -18.04 -8.76
C ASN A 93 12.98 -17.94 -7.27
N SER A 94 12.26 -16.89 -6.88
CA SER A 94 11.90 -16.60 -5.51
C SER A 94 10.43 -16.90 -5.27
N TYR A 95 10.15 -17.97 -4.53
CA TYR A 95 8.78 -18.29 -4.08
C TYR A 95 8.09 -17.08 -3.44
N PHE A 96 8.79 -16.36 -2.55
CA PHE A 96 8.23 -15.18 -1.90
C PHE A 96 7.91 -14.05 -2.87
N CYS A 97 8.75 -13.80 -3.88
CA CYS A 97 8.47 -12.73 -4.85
C CYS A 97 7.22 -13.06 -5.68
N LEU A 98 7.10 -14.31 -6.15
CA LEU A 98 5.94 -14.78 -6.92
C LEU A 98 4.67 -14.83 -6.08
N HIS A 99 4.77 -15.26 -4.82
CA HIS A 99 3.64 -15.29 -3.92
C HIS A 99 3.11 -13.88 -3.61
N GLU A 100 4.01 -12.94 -3.30
CA GLU A 100 3.66 -11.54 -3.11
C GLU A 100 3.05 -10.92 -4.38
N LEU A 101 3.60 -11.22 -5.57
CA LEU A 101 3.03 -10.79 -6.85
C LEU A 101 1.60 -11.31 -7.05
N CYS A 102 1.37 -12.59 -6.76
CA CYS A 102 0.04 -13.20 -6.83
C CYS A 102 -0.94 -12.45 -5.93
N MET A 103 -0.56 -12.17 -4.69
CA MET A 103 -1.41 -11.43 -3.76
C MET A 103 -1.69 -9.99 -4.22
N ILE A 104 -0.72 -9.30 -4.83
CA ILE A 104 -0.94 -7.96 -5.42
C ILE A 104 -2.06 -8.02 -6.49
N ILE A 105 -2.00 -9.03 -7.36
CA ILE A 105 -2.99 -9.27 -8.43
C ILE A 105 -4.35 -9.66 -7.83
N GLU A 106 -4.39 -10.59 -6.89
CA GLU A 106 -5.62 -11.04 -6.20
C GLU A 106 -6.31 -9.90 -5.44
N CYS A 107 -5.52 -9.01 -4.82
CA CYS A 107 -6.03 -7.81 -4.17
C CYS A 107 -6.47 -6.73 -5.18
N LYS A 108 -6.41 -7.00 -6.49
CA LYS A 108 -6.77 -6.10 -7.59
C LYS A 108 -6.08 -4.74 -7.48
N LYS A 109 -4.83 -4.74 -7.00
CA LYS A 109 -4.03 -3.51 -6.93
C LYS A 109 -3.71 -3.05 -8.34
N LYS A 110 -3.60 -1.73 -8.51
CA LYS A 110 -2.95 -1.19 -9.69
C LYS A 110 -1.47 -1.58 -9.61
N VAL A 111 -0.96 -2.16 -10.69
CA VAL A 111 0.43 -2.59 -10.86
C VAL A 111 1.04 -1.82 -12.02
#